data_AF-C5LD53-F1
#
_entry.id   AF-C5LD53-F1
#
_cell.length_a   1.000
_cell.length_b   1.000
_cell.length_c   1.000
_cell.angle_alpha   90.00
_cell.angle_beta   90.00
_cell.angle_gamma   90.00
#
_symmetry.space_group_name_H-M   'P 1'
#
loop_
_entity.id
_entity.type
_entity.pdbx_description
1 polymer ?
#
loop_
_entity_poly.entity_id
_entity_poly.type
_entity_poly.pdbx_seq_one_letter_code
_entity_poly.pdbx_strand_id
1 'polypeptide(L)'
;MSIDPVILKVISSCIIEEGSGDQLSYFEIVTIKRGGRAKLCYLCLGRHALYLLRINMRGIISNGAIEYDSIDKVVIDPSNNSSLLLILVGATLWKDNRVPLESEGRHSLLARLVIAWQAHYMWKTSTLKYLPIVEYPLDPLQTVGQQTLPSALIQPFKGFIRKVIGDYSVFLREEFRNQPLIDRCNRSTREYCFVDDREIECIIRIEDASPSIITANDIHLKFLAAQERLNTIDRSEAWFNVIRDGAYVKHMNLNDDLASWCGWEFLVKTMTRATACVLLRRECIPPLMDYSQDIIVTVNCPLKMMGKGRFTDEDLATECYIIADSVTSMNDKSTVYCDLLQAKVDALMFPSEAYKWLEARLDVRPSFAVHAKSLIAAVVMLLQKEGLFHDRKVALIANDWINSSDLLRSLGEHVPMNGNVPDMIEELKWASVTGTGNLLKDGVFGGNNEDHEAMRNAW
;
A
#
# COMPACT_ATOMS: atom_id res chain seq x y z
N MET A 1 -11.97 0.37 2.33
CA MET A 1 -10.77 0.42 3.19
C MET A 1 -11.17 0.41 4.66
N SER A 2 -10.95 -0.73 5.34
CA SER A 2 -10.89 -0.83 6.79
C SER A 2 -9.52 -0.28 7.20
N ILE A 3 -9.47 0.72 8.07
CA ILE A 3 -8.22 1.32 8.52
C ILE A 3 -7.66 0.46 9.66
N ASP A 4 -6.34 0.32 9.72
CA ASP A 4 -5.66 -0.38 10.80
C ASP A 4 -6.12 0.15 12.19
N PRO A 5 -6.75 -0.70 13.02
CA PRO A 5 -7.26 -0.31 14.32
C PRO A 5 -6.16 0.17 15.27
N VAL A 6 -4.89 -0.22 15.06
CA VAL A 6 -3.74 0.24 15.85
C VAL A 6 -3.47 1.71 15.57
N ILE A 7 -3.48 2.12 14.30
CA ILE A 7 -3.26 3.51 13.91
C ILE A 7 -4.42 4.37 14.40
N LEU A 8 -5.67 3.91 14.22
CA LEU A 8 -6.83 4.61 14.78
C LEU A 8 -6.71 4.74 16.30
N LYS A 9 -6.20 3.73 17.01
CA LYS A 9 -6.01 3.78 18.46
C LYS A 9 -4.94 4.79 18.88
N VAL A 10 -3.82 4.88 18.16
CA VAL A 10 -2.76 5.87 18.42
C VAL A 10 -3.27 7.29 18.15
N ILE A 11 -3.92 7.52 17.01
CA ILE A 11 -4.50 8.83 16.68
C ILE A 11 -5.63 9.17 17.68
N SER A 12 -6.45 8.18 18.06
CA SER A 12 -7.48 8.35 19.09
C SER A 12 -6.86 8.71 20.44
N SER A 13 -5.73 8.12 20.85
CA SER A 13 -5.06 8.51 22.11
C SER A 13 -4.60 9.97 22.09
N CYS A 14 -4.05 10.46 20.97
CA CYS A 14 -3.66 11.87 20.85
C CYS A 14 -4.86 12.83 20.96
N ILE A 15 -6.04 12.40 20.48
CA ILE A 15 -7.28 13.18 20.55
C ILE A 15 -7.95 13.06 21.94
N ILE A 16 -7.83 11.91 22.60
CA ILE A 16 -8.31 11.66 23.96
C ILE A 16 -7.51 12.47 24.98
N GLU A 17 -6.18 12.59 24.83
CA GLU A 17 -5.32 13.41 25.69
C GLU A 17 -5.68 14.90 25.64
N GLU A 18 -6.28 15.36 24.53
CA GLU A 18 -6.81 16.73 24.39
C GLU A 18 -8.30 16.86 24.78
N GLY A 19 -8.92 15.80 25.34
CA GLY A 19 -10.17 15.89 26.10
C GLY A 19 -11.47 15.52 25.36
N SER A 20 -11.43 15.03 24.12
CA SER A 20 -12.68 14.75 23.37
C SER A 20 -13.19 13.30 23.46
N GLY A 21 -12.38 12.33 23.91
CA GLY A 21 -12.83 10.94 24.11
C GLY A 21 -13.35 10.22 22.84
N ASP A 22 -13.16 10.83 21.67
CA ASP A 22 -13.95 10.52 20.47
C ASP A 22 -13.35 9.32 19.70
N GLN A 23 -14.23 8.45 19.18
CA GLN A 23 -13.81 7.28 18.42
C GLN A 23 -13.69 7.63 16.95
N LEU A 24 -12.52 7.39 16.37
CA LEU A 24 -12.25 7.69 14.97
C LEU A 24 -12.77 6.61 14.02
N SER A 25 -13.31 7.06 12.90
CA SER A 25 -13.84 6.21 11.83
C SER A 25 -13.04 6.29 10.53
N TYR A 26 -12.33 7.39 10.32
CA TYR A 26 -11.58 7.67 9.10
C TYR A 26 -10.45 8.66 9.37
N PHE A 27 -9.36 8.59 8.61
CA PHE A 27 -8.38 9.66 8.55
C PHE A 27 -7.71 9.76 7.17
N GLU A 28 -7.28 10.96 6.80
CA GLU A 28 -6.55 11.24 5.57
C GLU A 28 -5.54 12.37 5.78
N ILE A 29 -4.41 12.38 5.07
CA ILE A 29 -3.57 13.58 4.98
C ILE A 29 -4.25 14.59 4.06
N VAL A 30 -4.40 15.82 4.55
CA VAL A 30 -4.95 16.93 3.78
C VAL A 30 -4.04 18.15 3.91
N THR A 31 -4.11 19.03 2.91
CA THR A 31 -3.48 20.35 2.98
C THR A 31 -4.53 21.40 3.33
N ILE A 32 -4.32 22.11 4.42
CA ILE A 32 -5.13 23.26 4.80
C ILE A 32 -4.47 24.54 4.26
N LYS A 33 -5.25 25.42 3.63
CA LYS A 33 -4.79 26.75 3.22
C LYS A 33 -5.30 27.83 4.18
N ARG A 34 -4.42 28.59 4.83
CA ARG A 34 -4.82 29.69 5.73
C ARG A 34 -3.95 30.92 5.52
N GLY A 35 -4.54 32.02 5.08
CA GLY A 35 -3.86 33.31 4.90
C GLY A 35 -2.64 33.24 3.99
N GLY A 36 -2.76 32.53 2.85
CA GLY A 36 -1.68 32.34 1.88
C GLY A 36 -0.64 31.28 2.26
N ARG A 37 -0.77 30.61 3.41
CA ARG A 37 0.10 29.50 3.82
C ARG A 37 -0.62 28.17 3.67
N ALA A 38 0.03 27.20 3.04
CA ALA A 38 -0.41 25.81 3.01
C ALA A 38 0.27 25.03 4.15
N LYS A 39 -0.48 24.17 4.84
CA LYS A 39 0.06 23.26 5.86
C LYS A 39 -0.53 21.86 5.69
N LEU A 40 0.34 20.85 5.67
CA LEU A 40 -0.04 19.45 5.73
C LEU A 40 -0.45 19.05 7.15
N CYS A 41 -1.50 18.25 7.24
CA CYS A 41 -2.04 17.74 8.50
C CYS A 41 -2.83 16.45 8.27
N TYR A 42 -3.09 15.70 9.33
CA TYR A 42 -4.07 14.62 9.27
C TYR A 42 -5.46 15.18 9.58
N LEU A 43 -6.43 14.92 8.71
CA LEU A 43 -7.84 15.10 8.98
C LEU A 43 -8.41 13.78 9.46
N CYS A 44 -8.97 13.76 10.66
CA CYS A 44 -9.56 12.59 11.28
C CYS A 44 -11.06 12.82 11.47
N LEU A 45 -11.90 11.88 11.04
CA LEU A 45 -13.35 11.92 11.26
C LEU A 45 -13.70 11.11 12.50
N GLY A 46 -14.08 11.79 13.57
CA GLY A 46 -14.62 11.19 14.79
C GLY A 46 -16.13 10.99 14.71
N ARG A 47 -16.73 10.57 15.84
CA ARG A 47 -18.17 10.35 15.99
C ARG A 47 -18.95 11.67 16.04
N HIS A 48 -18.36 12.72 16.62
CA HIS A 48 -19.07 13.99 16.84
C HIS A 48 -18.38 15.21 16.21
N ALA A 49 -17.11 15.09 15.87
CA ALA A 49 -16.34 16.16 15.25
C ALA A 49 -15.34 15.61 14.24
N LEU A 50 -14.83 16.49 13.39
CA LEU A 50 -13.60 16.25 12.65
C LEU A 50 -12.43 16.97 13.34
N TYR A 51 -11.25 16.38 13.24
CA TYR A 51 -10.05 16.85 13.92
C TYR A 51 -8.93 17.04 12.90
N LEU A 52 -8.26 18.19 12.94
CA LEU A 52 -7.08 18.50 12.14
C LEU A 52 -5.84 18.33 13.02
N LEU A 53 -5.24 17.15 12.98
CA LEU A 53 -4.05 16.78 13.76
C LEU A 53 -2.77 17.22 13.04
N ARG A 54 -1.77 17.68 13.81
CA ARG A 54 -0.46 18.00 13.24
C ARG A 54 0.17 16.76 12.61
N ILE A 55 0.98 16.95 11.57
CA ILE A 55 1.65 15.83 10.86
C ILE A 55 2.55 15.00 11.80
N ASN A 56 3.18 15.64 12.79
CA ASN A 56 3.99 14.95 13.79
C ASN A 56 3.18 14.24 14.89
N MET A 57 1.85 14.21 14.78
CA MET A 57 0.90 13.62 15.72
C MET A 57 1.00 14.13 17.17
N ARG A 58 1.68 15.26 17.41
CA ARG A 58 1.87 15.83 18.77
C ARG A 58 0.68 16.68 19.24
N GLY A 59 -0.53 16.37 18.78
CA GLY A 59 -1.75 17.09 19.14
C GLY A 59 -2.42 17.84 17.99
N ILE A 60 -3.55 18.46 18.31
CA ILE A 60 -4.47 19.08 17.34
C ILE A 60 -3.90 20.45 16.92
N ILE A 61 -4.13 20.82 15.66
CA ILE A 61 -3.83 22.18 15.19
C ILE A 61 -4.74 23.15 15.94
N SER A 62 -4.27 24.35 16.26
CA SER A 62 -5.11 25.34 16.95
C SER A 62 -6.43 25.57 16.20
N ASN A 63 -7.55 25.32 16.87
CA ASN A 63 -8.92 25.35 16.34
C ASN A 63 -9.24 24.23 15.33
N GLY A 64 -8.44 23.17 15.31
CA GLY A 64 -8.55 22.04 14.40
C GLY A 64 -9.66 21.07 14.74
N ALA A 65 -10.27 21.15 15.93
CA ALA A 65 -11.47 20.41 16.26
C ALA A 65 -12.70 21.18 15.77
N ILE A 66 -13.44 20.59 14.83
CA ILE A 66 -14.62 21.19 14.19
C ILE A 66 -15.79 20.24 14.38
N GLU A 67 -16.76 20.64 15.20
CA GLU A 67 -17.98 19.87 15.43
C GLU A 67 -18.80 19.79 14.14
N TYR A 68 -19.46 18.66 13.90
CA TYR A 68 -20.27 18.50 12.67
C TYR A 68 -21.42 19.50 12.59
N ASP A 69 -21.99 19.90 13.73
CA ASP A 69 -23.04 20.93 13.80
C ASP A 69 -22.58 22.31 13.35
N SER A 70 -21.27 22.58 13.44
CA SER A 70 -20.69 23.83 12.96
C SER A 70 -20.52 23.84 11.44
N ILE A 71 -20.70 22.72 10.75
CA ILE A 71 -20.57 22.62 9.29
C ILE A 71 -21.93 22.86 8.65
N ASP A 72 -22.06 23.97 7.92
CA ASP A 72 -23.27 24.35 7.19
C ASP A 72 -23.38 23.60 5.86
N LYS A 73 -22.28 23.64 5.10
CA LYS A 73 -22.20 23.05 3.77
C LYS A 73 -20.75 22.80 3.36
N VAL A 74 -20.59 21.91 2.38
CA VAL A 74 -19.33 21.65 1.71
C VAL A 74 -19.42 22.19 0.30
N VAL A 75 -18.43 22.99 -0.10
CA VAL A 75 -18.29 23.47 -1.47
C VAL A 75 -17.19 22.65 -2.15
N ILE A 76 -17.50 22.09 -3.32
CA ILE A 76 -16.54 21.31 -4.13
C ILE A 76 -16.31 22.01 -5.45
N ASP A 77 -15.06 21.96 -5.92
CA ASP A 77 -14.70 22.48 -7.23
C ASP A 77 -14.93 21.40 -8.30
N PRO A 78 -15.81 21.62 -9.31
CA PRO A 78 -16.00 20.66 -10.39
C PRO A 78 -14.78 20.53 -11.32
N SER A 79 -13.90 21.54 -11.34
CA SER A 79 -12.70 21.56 -12.19
C SER A 79 -11.47 20.96 -11.49
N ASN A 80 -11.49 20.84 -10.16
CA ASN A 80 -10.38 20.31 -9.37
C ASN A 80 -10.85 19.15 -8.49
N ASN A 81 -10.36 17.94 -8.78
CA ASN A 81 -10.72 16.71 -8.05
C ASN A 81 -10.22 16.67 -6.60
N SER A 82 -9.34 17.58 -6.18
CA SER A 82 -8.72 17.57 -4.85
C SER A 82 -9.26 18.62 -3.88
N SER A 83 -9.77 19.74 -4.40
CA SER A 83 -10.16 20.88 -3.57
C SER A 83 -11.57 20.73 -3.02
N LEU A 84 -11.71 21.05 -1.73
CA LEU A 84 -12.98 21.17 -1.03
C LEU A 84 -12.92 22.32 0.00
N LEU A 85 -14.06 22.94 0.28
CA LEU A 85 -14.17 24.05 1.20
C LEU A 85 -15.30 23.78 2.19
N LEU A 86 -14.97 23.69 3.48
CA LEU A 86 -15.97 23.63 4.53
C LEU A 86 -16.41 25.05 4.86
N ILE A 87 -17.72 25.28 4.79
CA ILE A 87 -18.35 26.51 5.26
C ILE A 87 -18.90 26.23 6.65
N LEU A 88 -18.43 27.01 7.63
CA LEU A 88 -18.83 26.87 9.01
C LEU A 88 -19.90 27.90 9.39
N VAL A 89 -20.75 27.55 10.35
CA VAL A 89 -21.76 28.42 10.97
C VAL A 89 -21.47 28.58 12.46
N GLY A 90 -21.76 29.77 12.97
CA GLY A 90 -21.54 30.15 14.36
C GLY A 90 -20.24 30.95 14.58
N ALA A 91 -19.95 31.25 15.84
CA ALA A 91 -18.72 31.90 16.25
C ALA A 91 -17.56 30.89 16.24
N THR A 92 -17.00 30.63 15.07
CA THR A 92 -15.85 29.74 14.96
C THR A 92 -14.55 30.52 15.10
N LEU A 93 -13.50 29.84 15.58
CA LEU A 93 -12.16 30.42 15.69
C LEU A 93 -11.38 30.39 14.35
N TRP A 94 -12.05 30.02 13.25
CA TRP A 94 -11.53 30.10 11.89
C TRP A 94 -11.81 31.48 11.31
N LYS A 95 -10.76 32.13 10.78
CA LYS A 95 -10.94 33.39 10.06
C LYS A 95 -11.87 33.12 8.87
N ASP A 96 -12.91 33.93 8.75
CA ASP A 96 -13.92 33.89 7.69
C ASP A 96 -14.89 32.69 7.70
N ASN A 97 -14.93 31.90 8.79
CA ASN A 97 -15.78 30.70 8.90
C ASN A 97 -15.61 29.73 7.70
N ARG A 98 -14.39 29.67 7.15
CA ARG A 98 -14.05 28.93 5.95
C ARG A 98 -12.81 28.08 6.20
N VAL A 99 -12.89 26.80 5.86
CA VAL A 99 -11.76 25.87 5.96
C VAL A 99 -11.50 25.27 4.58
N PRO A 100 -10.61 25.88 3.78
CA PRO A 100 -10.21 25.32 2.50
C PRO A 100 -9.25 24.15 2.74
N LEU A 101 -9.56 23.04 2.10
CA LEU A 101 -8.89 21.76 2.23
C LEU A 101 -8.56 21.22 0.83
N GLU A 102 -7.39 20.61 0.70
CA GLU A 102 -7.01 19.84 -0.47
C GLU A 102 -6.74 18.41 -0.02
N SER A 103 -7.45 17.47 -0.62
CA SER A 103 -7.43 16.04 -0.31
C SER A 103 -7.28 15.28 -1.63
N GLU A 104 -6.34 14.34 -1.69
CA GLU A 104 -6.14 13.51 -2.88
C GLU A 104 -7.28 12.50 -3.04
N GLY A 105 -7.83 12.03 -1.91
CA GLY A 105 -8.98 11.15 -1.83
C GLY A 105 -10.31 11.87 -1.68
N ARG A 106 -10.50 13.09 -2.24
CA ARG A 106 -11.68 13.94 -2.00
C ARG A 106 -13.00 13.18 -2.05
N HIS A 107 -13.18 12.28 -3.03
CA HIS A 107 -14.39 11.49 -3.17
C HIS A 107 -14.62 10.56 -1.97
N SER A 108 -13.57 9.87 -1.52
CA SER A 108 -13.59 8.99 -0.34
C SER A 108 -13.81 9.81 0.95
N LEU A 109 -13.07 10.91 1.12
CA LEU A 109 -13.23 11.81 2.25
C LEU A 109 -14.66 12.35 2.34
N LEU A 110 -15.20 12.83 1.22
CA LEU A 110 -16.55 13.40 1.15
C LEU A 110 -17.61 12.34 1.46
N ALA A 111 -17.49 11.14 0.88
CA ALA A 111 -18.41 10.03 1.16
C ALA A 111 -18.43 9.68 2.66
N ARG A 112 -17.27 9.64 3.31
CA ARG A 112 -17.16 9.37 4.75
C ARG A 112 -17.66 10.53 5.61
N LEU A 113 -17.33 11.76 5.25
CA LEU A 113 -17.78 12.97 5.93
C LEU A 113 -19.30 13.09 5.89
N VAL A 114 -19.92 12.83 4.74
CA VAL A 114 -21.38 12.82 4.59
C VAL A 114 -22.02 11.83 5.56
N ILE A 115 -21.52 10.60 5.61
CA ILE A 115 -22.04 9.56 6.51
C ILE A 115 -21.89 9.99 7.98
N ALA A 116 -20.71 10.48 8.36
CA ALA A 116 -20.43 10.89 9.75
C ALA A 116 -21.30 12.08 10.18
N TRP A 117 -21.44 13.09 9.31
CA TRP A 117 -22.28 14.27 9.55
C TRP A 117 -23.75 13.90 9.67
N GLN A 118 -24.27 13.07 8.78
CA GLN A 118 -25.65 12.59 8.82
C GLN A 118 -25.94 11.80 10.10
N ALA A 119 -25.04 10.88 10.47
CA ALA A 119 -25.17 10.10 11.69
C ALA A 119 -25.17 10.99 12.95
N HIS A 120 -24.31 12.00 12.99
CA HIS A 120 -24.29 12.99 14.08
C HIS A 120 -25.59 13.78 14.18
N TYR A 121 -26.07 14.31 13.05
CA TYR A 121 -27.30 15.10 13.02
C TYR A 121 -28.53 14.28 13.42
N MET A 122 -28.63 13.03 12.94
CA MET A 122 -29.66 12.08 13.34
C MET A 122 -29.60 11.78 14.84
N TRP A 123 -28.41 11.56 15.39
CA TRP A 123 -28.23 11.32 16.82
C TRP A 123 -28.67 12.50 17.68
N LYS A 124 -28.37 13.74 17.25
CA LYS A 124 -28.68 14.95 18.02
C LYS A 124 -30.14 15.40 17.90
N THR A 125 -30.73 15.31 16.70
CA THR A 125 -32.04 15.91 16.40
C THR A 125 -33.14 14.88 16.18
N SER A 126 -32.81 13.59 16.11
CA SER A 126 -33.73 12.51 15.70
C SER A 126 -34.34 12.71 14.31
N THR A 127 -33.73 13.55 13.46
CA THR A 127 -34.19 13.80 12.10
C THR A 127 -33.10 13.48 11.08
N LEU A 128 -33.49 12.93 9.93
CA LEU A 128 -32.58 12.72 8.82
C LEU A 128 -32.43 14.03 8.05
N LYS A 129 -31.19 14.52 7.96
CA LYS A 129 -30.82 15.67 7.13
C LYS A 129 -29.63 15.28 6.27
N TYR A 130 -29.56 15.80 5.06
CA TYR A 130 -28.43 15.57 4.15
C TYR A 130 -27.46 16.74 4.25
N LEU A 131 -26.16 16.44 4.31
CA LEU A 131 -25.11 17.45 4.25
C LEU A 131 -25.22 18.19 2.91
N PRO A 132 -25.43 19.52 2.89
CA PRO A 132 -25.49 20.26 1.64
C PRO A 132 -24.11 20.28 0.95
N ILE A 133 -24.05 19.75 -0.26
CA ILE A 133 -22.86 19.81 -1.13
C ILE A 133 -23.17 20.74 -2.28
N VAL A 134 -22.34 21.75 -2.49
CA VAL A 134 -22.50 22.77 -3.54
C VAL A 134 -21.31 22.70 -4.48
N GLU A 135 -21.58 22.58 -5.77
CA GLU A 135 -20.54 22.69 -6.80
C GLU A 135 -20.31 24.16 -7.14
N TYR A 136 -19.09 24.65 -6.91
CA TYR A 136 -18.71 26.02 -7.24
C TYR A 136 -17.21 26.07 -7.55
N PRO A 137 -16.79 26.69 -8.66
CA PRO A 137 -15.36 26.86 -8.97
C PRO A 137 -14.67 27.63 -7.86
N LEU A 138 -13.71 27.01 -7.19
CA LEU A 138 -12.96 27.65 -6.11
C LEU A 138 -11.82 28.42 -6.75
N ASP A 139 -12.10 29.64 -7.23
CA ASP A 139 -11.21 30.47 -8.05
C ASP A 139 -9.75 30.50 -7.55
N PRO A 140 -8.75 30.29 -8.44
CA PRO A 140 -7.34 30.38 -8.12
C PRO A 140 -6.85 31.85 -8.25
N LEU A 141 -7.26 32.72 -7.33
CA LEU A 141 -6.64 34.04 -7.20
C LEU A 141 -5.27 33.93 -6.52
N GLN A 142 -4.29 33.22 -7.13
CA GLN A 142 -2.83 33.39 -6.94
C GLN A 142 -1.89 32.44 -7.73
N THR A 143 -2.30 31.90 -8.88
CA THR A 143 -1.33 31.26 -9.81
C THR A 143 -1.43 31.89 -11.19
N VAL A 144 -0.79 33.05 -11.35
CA VAL A 144 -0.30 33.49 -12.66
C VAL A 144 0.74 32.46 -13.10
N GLY A 145 0.38 31.66 -14.11
CA GLY A 145 1.32 30.72 -14.75
C GLY A 145 1.02 29.26 -14.46
N GLN A 146 -0.15 28.78 -14.88
CA GLN A 146 -0.32 27.51 -15.61
C GLN A 146 -1.83 27.32 -15.82
N GLN A 147 -2.34 27.97 -16.86
CA GLN A 147 -3.48 27.39 -17.57
C GLN A 147 -2.98 26.08 -18.16
N THR A 148 -3.09 24.97 -17.42
CA THR A 148 -3.33 23.73 -18.10
C THR A 148 -4.69 23.91 -18.77
N LEU A 149 -4.69 24.07 -20.09
CA LEU A 149 -5.87 23.77 -20.90
C LEU A 149 -6.52 22.49 -20.34
N PRO A 150 -7.85 22.30 -20.45
CA PRO A 150 -8.38 20.95 -20.32
C PRO A 150 -7.58 20.13 -21.32
N SER A 151 -6.61 19.36 -20.82
CA SER A 151 -5.83 18.47 -21.65
C SER A 151 -6.91 17.66 -22.31
N ALA A 152 -7.03 17.77 -23.63
CA ALA A 152 -7.74 16.78 -24.40
C ALA A 152 -6.99 15.50 -24.08
N LEU A 153 -7.39 14.82 -23.00
CA LEU A 153 -6.74 13.65 -22.45
C LEU A 153 -6.71 12.71 -23.64
N ILE A 154 -5.52 12.56 -24.23
CA ILE A 154 -5.32 11.66 -25.34
C ILE A 154 -5.76 10.32 -24.80
N GLN A 155 -6.91 9.84 -25.28
CA GLN A 155 -7.40 8.55 -24.84
C GLN A 155 -6.38 7.53 -25.30
N PRO A 156 -5.87 6.68 -24.38
CA PRO A 156 -4.79 5.75 -24.71
C PRO A 156 -5.18 4.78 -25.83
N PHE A 157 -6.49 4.55 -26.02
CA PHE A 157 -7.02 3.65 -27.03
C PHE A 157 -8.17 4.29 -27.80
N LYS A 158 -8.12 4.18 -29.13
CA LYS A 158 -9.19 4.64 -30.02
C LYS A 158 -10.37 3.65 -29.97
N GLY A 159 -11.60 4.16 -29.78
CA GLY A 159 -12.82 3.34 -29.72
C GLY A 159 -13.07 2.72 -28.35
N PHE A 160 -12.34 3.14 -27.32
CA PHE A 160 -12.55 2.72 -25.93
C PHE A 160 -12.97 3.91 -25.08
N ILE A 161 -13.87 3.64 -24.15
CA ILE A 161 -14.35 4.59 -23.17
C ILE A 161 -13.94 4.17 -21.77
N ARG A 162 -13.54 5.15 -20.97
CA ARG A 162 -13.27 4.94 -19.54
C ARG A 162 -14.58 4.66 -18.81
N LYS A 163 -14.67 3.53 -18.13
CA LYS A 163 -15.76 3.16 -17.23
C LYS A 163 -15.24 3.13 -15.79
N VAL A 164 -16.01 3.69 -14.87
CA VAL A 164 -15.70 3.67 -13.43
C VAL A 164 -16.39 2.46 -12.81
N ILE A 165 -15.62 1.65 -12.09
CA ILE A 165 -16.05 0.43 -11.41
C ILE A 165 -15.57 0.45 -9.96
N GLY A 166 -16.43 0.95 -9.07
CA GLY A 166 -16.07 1.15 -7.67
C GLY A 166 -14.96 2.20 -7.54
N ASP A 167 -13.84 1.81 -6.91
CA ASP A 167 -12.68 2.69 -6.67
C ASP A 167 -11.64 2.64 -7.80
N TYR A 168 -12.00 1.99 -8.91
CA TYR A 168 -11.15 1.79 -10.09
C TYR A 168 -11.80 2.33 -11.35
N SER A 169 -10.99 2.53 -12.38
CA SER A 169 -11.45 2.72 -13.75
C SER A 169 -10.78 1.75 -14.70
N VAL A 170 -11.49 1.42 -15.76
CA VAL A 170 -11.03 0.56 -16.86
C VAL A 170 -11.42 1.18 -18.19
N PHE A 171 -10.71 0.83 -19.25
CA PHE A 171 -11.08 1.14 -20.62
C PHE A 171 -11.75 -0.09 -21.23
N LEU A 172 -12.98 0.11 -21.68
CA LEU A 172 -13.78 -0.90 -22.39
C LEU A 172 -14.16 -0.30 -23.74
N ARG A 173 -14.35 -1.14 -24.77
CA ARG A 173 -14.85 -0.62 -26.04
C ARG A 173 -16.21 0.04 -25.88
N GLU A 174 -16.49 1.00 -26.76
CA GLU A 174 -17.74 1.76 -26.77
C GLU A 174 -18.99 0.88 -26.89
N GLU A 175 -18.87 -0.30 -27.50
CA GLU A 175 -20.00 -1.22 -27.69
C GLU A 175 -20.41 -1.96 -26.40
N PHE A 176 -19.55 -2.01 -25.38
CA PHE A 176 -19.87 -2.68 -24.11
C PHE A 176 -20.91 -1.89 -23.31
N ARG A 177 -22.06 -2.54 -23.08
CA ARG A 177 -23.17 -2.01 -22.29
C ARG A 177 -23.21 -2.69 -20.93
N ASN A 178 -23.52 -1.92 -19.89
CA ASN A 178 -23.67 -2.45 -18.54
C ASN A 178 -24.88 -3.38 -18.47
N GLN A 179 -24.67 -4.61 -18.01
CA GLN A 179 -25.74 -5.56 -17.77
C GLN A 179 -25.91 -5.73 -16.25
N PRO A 180 -27.10 -5.39 -15.70
CA PRO A 180 -27.33 -5.57 -14.27
C PRO A 180 -27.30 -7.08 -13.95
N LEU A 181 -26.37 -7.46 -13.08
CA LEU A 181 -26.29 -8.81 -12.55
C LEU A 181 -27.49 -9.06 -11.63
N ILE A 182 -28.37 -9.99 -12.04
CA ILE A 182 -29.45 -10.48 -11.19
C ILE A 182 -28.82 -11.39 -10.13
N ASP A 183 -28.62 -10.84 -8.94
CA ASP A 183 -28.47 -11.55 -7.68
C ASP A 183 -27.34 -12.59 -7.56
N ARG A 184 -26.10 -12.10 -7.48
CA ARG A 184 -24.97 -12.85 -6.88
C ARG A 184 -24.33 -12.04 -5.75
N CYS A 185 -25.14 -11.67 -4.76
CA CYS A 185 -24.66 -10.96 -3.57
C CYS A 185 -23.87 -11.89 -2.63
N ASN A 186 -22.60 -12.14 -2.92
CA ASN A 186 -21.63 -12.34 -1.85
C ASN A 186 -21.20 -10.96 -1.34
N ARG A 187 -21.44 -10.68 -0.05
CA ARG A 187 -21.28 -9.33 0.54
C ARG A 187 -19.86 -8.75 0.46
N SER A 188 -18.86 -9.57 0.14
CA SER A 188 -17.42 -9.21 0.11
C SER A 188 -16.87 -8.87 -1.28
N THR A 189 -17.66 -9.05 -2.33
CA THR A 189 -17.14 -9.10 -3.70
C THR A 189 -18.01 -8.25 -4.61
N ARG A 190 -17.40 -7.28 -5.31
CA ARG A 190 -18.10 -6.41 -6.26
C ARG A 190 -17.88 -6.95 -7.67
N GLU A 191 -18.94 -7.34 -8.34
CA GLU A 191 -18.90 -7.86 -9.71
C GLU A 191 -19.60 -6.89 -10.67
N TYR A 192 -18.95 -6.63 -11.80
CA TYR A 192 -19.42 -5.75 -12.87
C TYR A 192 -19.46 -6.55 -14.17
N CYS A 193 -20.62 -6.62 -14.82
CA CYS A 193 -20.79 -7.34 -16.08
C CYS A 193 -21.13 -6.36 -17.21
N PHE A 194 -20.44 -6.52 -18.33
CA PHE A 194 -20.64 -5.76 -19.55
C PHE A 194 -20.79 -6.71 -20.72
N VAL A 195 -21.75 -6.44 -21.60
CA VAL A 195 -21.96 -7.25 -22.81
C VAL A 195 -21.99 -6.34 -24.03
N ASP A 196 -21.33 -6.77 -25.10
CA ASP A 196 -21.34 -6.09 -26.38
C ASP A 196 -22.35 -6.70 -27.38
N ASP A 197 -22.51 -6.04 -28.52
CA ASP A 197 -23.43 -6.48 -29.58
C ASP A 197 -23.01 -7.82 -30.24
N ARG A 198 -21.81 -8.31 -29.96
CA ARG A 198 -21.29 -9.62 -30.44
C ARG A 198 -21.56 -10.75 -29.45
N GLU A 199 -22.30 -10.47 -28.37
CA GLU A 199 -22.51 -11.39 -27.23
C GLU A 199 -21.21 -11.75 -26.51
N ILE A 200 -20.17 -10.92 -26.60
CA ILE A 200 -18.97 -11.05 -25.79
C ILE A 200 -19.26 -10.42 -24.44
N GLU A 201 -19.01 -11.18 -23.38
CA GLU A 201 -19.23 -10.77 -22.01
C GLU A 201 -17.90 -10.46 -21.34
N CYS A 202 -17.80 -9.30 -20.70
CA CYS A 202 -16.70 -8.92 -19.82
C CYS A 202 -17.22 -8.86 -18.39
N ILE A 203 -16.61 -9.66 -17.51
CA ILE A 203 -16.88 -9.68 -16.08
C ILE A 203 -15.63 -9.16 -15.37
N ILE A 204 -15.80 -8.13 -14.54
CA ILE A 204 -14.74 -7.60 -13.70
C ILE A 204 -15.16 -7.78 -12.25
N ARG A 205 -14.39 -8.54 -11.49
CA ARG A 205 -14.60 -8.81 -10.08
C ARG A 205 -13.51 -8.13 -9.27
N ILE A 206 -13.92 -7.35 -8.28
CA ILE A 206 -13.02 -6.66 -7.35
C ILE A 206 -13.32 -7.21 -5.96
N GLU A 207 -12.34 -7.91 -5.40
CA GLU A 207 -12.41 -8.40 -4.02
C GLU A 207 -12.14 -7.27 -3.03
N ASP A 208 -12.58 -7.41 -1.79
CA ASP A 208 -12.21 -6.47 -0.73
C ASP A 208 -10.70 -6.50 -0.46
N ALA A 209 -10.12 -5.32 -0.25
CA ALA A 209 -8.70 -5.22 0.11
C ALA A 209 -8.45 -5.83 1.51
N SER A 210 -7.40 -6.64 1.62
CA SER A 210 -7.00 -7.33 2.84
C SER A 210 -5.53 -7.05 3.16
N PRO A 211 -5.12 -7.15 4.44
CA PRO A 211 -3.72 -6.96 4.83
C PRO A 211 -2.77 -7.92 4.08
N SER A 212 -1.68 -7.38 3.53
CA SER A 212 -0.70 -8.11 2.73
C SER A 212 -0.04 -9.27 3.46
N ILE A 213 0.05 -9.20 4.79
CA ILE A 213 0.59 -10.30 5.60
C ILE A 213 -0.31 -11.54 5.58
N ILE A 214 -1.62 -11.36 5.40
CA ILE A 214 -2.60 -12.45 5.31
C ILE A 214 -2.50 -13.07 3.91
N THR A 215 -2.54 -12.24 2.87
CA THR A 215 -2.51 -12.72 1.47
C THR A 215 -1.18 -13.35 1.05
N ALA A 216 -0.05 -12.89 1.59
CA ALA A 216 1.26 -13.49 1.36
C ALA A 216 1.36 -14.91 1.97
N ASN A 217 0.65 -15.16 3.07
CA ASN A 217 0.68 -16.44 3.79
C ASN A 217 -0.41 -17.42 3.31
N ASP A 218 -1.54 -16.93 2.79
CA ASP A 218 -2.70 -17.78 2.54
C ASP A 218 -2.76 -18.37 1.12
N ILE A 219 -2.62 -17.59 0.04
CA ILE A 219 -2.86 -18.10 -1.33
C ILE A 219 -2.01 -17.39 -2.39
N HIS A 220 -1.10 -18.15 -3.02
CA HIS A 220 -0.39 -17.71 -4.22
C HIS A 220 -1.36 -17.58 -5.41
N LEU A 221 -1.25 -16.50 -6.20
CA LEU A 221 -2.11 -16.17 -7.35
C LEU A 221 -2.37 -17.36 -8.29
N LYS A 222 -1.35 -18.17 -8.57
CA LYS A 222 -1.46 -19.41 -9.35
C LYS A 222 -2.58 -20.35 -8.87
N PHE A 223 -2.74 -20.52 -7.56
CA PHE A 223 -3.79 -21.40 -7.01
C PHE A 223 -5.18 -20.78 -7.15
N LEU A 224 -5.29 -19.46 -6.96
CA LEU A 224 -6.52 -18.73 -7.22
C LEU A 224 -6.91 -18.82 -8.71
N ALA A 225 -5.95 -18.66 -9.62
CA ALA A 225 -6.16 -18.82 -11.05
C ALA A 225 -6.60 -20.25 -11.42
N ALA A 226 -6.01 -21.27 -10.79
CA ALA A 226 -6.44 -22.66 -10.97
C ALA A 226 -7.89 -22.89 -10.51
N GLN A 227 -8.28 -22.27 -9.39
CA GLN A 227 -9.66 -22.33 -8.89
C GLN A 227 -10.63 -21.60 -9.81
N GLU A 228 -10.30 -20.40 -10.26
CA GLU A 228 -11.14 -19.63 -11.20
C GLU A 228 -11.30 -20.32 -12.54
N ARG A 229 -10.23 -20.97 -13.02
CA ARG A 229 -10.30 -21.81 -14.22
C ARG A 229 -11.29 -22.96 -14.05
N LEU A 230 -11.28 -23.64 -12.90
CA LEU A 230 -12.23 -24.72 -12.60
C LEU A 230 -13.67 -24.19 -12.48
N ASN A 231 -13.85 -22.98 -11.93
CA ASN A 231 -15.16 -22.33 -11.85
C ASN A 231 -15.70 -21.91 -13.22
N THR A 232 -14.81 -21.67 -14.19
CA THR A 232 -15.16 -21.29 -15.56
C THR A 232 -15.63 -22.49 -16.40
N ILE A 233 -15.08 -23.68 -16.13
CA ILE A 233 -15.42 -24.90 -16.83
C ILE A 233 -16.70 -25.47 -16.22
N ASP A 234 -17.75 -25.57 -17.02
CA ASP A 234 -18.99 -26.19 -16.57
C ASP A 234 -18.73 -27.69 -16.32
N ARG A 235 -19.19 -28.22 -15.18
CA ARG A 235 -19.06 -29.65 -14.85
C ARG A 235 -19.72 -30.56 -15.88
N SER A 236 -20.67 -30.03 -16.65
CA SER A 236 -21.32 -30.76 -17.74
C SER A 236 -20.49 -30.84 -19.03
N GLU A 237 -19.42 -30.07 -19.15
CA GLU A 237 -18.54 -30.08 -20.33
C GLU A 237 -17.51 -31.22 -20.23
N ALA A 238 -17.66 -32.22 -21.11
CA ALA A 238 -16.77 -33.38 -21.18
C ALA A 238 -15.35 -33.06 -21.69
N TRP A 239 -15.13 -31.85 -22.21
CA TRP A 239 -13.88 -31.44 -22.85
C TRP A 239 -13.63 -29.95 -22.63
N PHE A 240 -12.38 -29.64 -22.30
CA PHE A 240 -11.82 -28.30 -22.33
C PHE A 240 -10.35 -28.36 -22.76
N ASN A 241 -9.86 -27.26 -23.34
CA ASN A 241 -8.46 -27.06 -23.71
C ASN A 241 -7.91 -25.81 -23.04
N VAL A 242 -6.75 -25.93 -22.41
CA VAL A 242 -6.02 -24.80 -21.83
C VAL A 242 -4.99 -24.35 -22.86
N ILE A 243 -5.20 -23.17 -23.43
CA ILE A 243 -4.35 -22.60 -24.48
C ILE A 243 -3.21 -21.78 -23.87
N ARG A 244 -3.51 -21.02 -22.80
CA ARG A 244 -2.53 -20.23 -22.05
C ARG A 244 -2.75 -20.44 -20.56
N ASP A 245 -1.66 -20.49 -19.80
CA ASP A 245 -1.64 -20.56 -18.34
C ASP A 245 -0.25 -20.12 -17.86
N GLY A 246 -0.15 -18.93 -17.26
CA GLY A 246 1.15 -18.37 -16.93
C GLY A 246 1.11 -17.08 -16.13
N ALA A 247 2.29 -16.66 -15.70
CA ALA A 247 2.46 -15.36 -15.04
C ALA A 247 2.16 -14.23 -16.03
N TYR A 248 1.45 -13.21 -15.55
CA TYR A 248 1.08 -12.04 -16.33
C TYR A 248 1.73 -10.80 -15.73
N VAL A 249 2.28 -9.95 -16.59
CA VAL A 249 2.85 -8.66 -16.22
C VAL A 249 1.91 -7.58 -16.70
N LYS A 250 1.46 -6.72 -15.79
CA LYS A 250 0.67 -5.54 -16.14
C LYS A 250 1.57 -4.52 -16.83
N HIS A 251 1.24 -4.13 -18.05
CA HIS A 251 2.07 -3.28 -18.91
C HIS A 251 1.81 -1.78 -18.74
N MET A 252 0.68 -1.40 -18.12
CA MET A 252 0.26 0.00 -18.04
C MET A 252 0.03 0.46 -16.61
N ASN A 253 0.47 1.68 -16.33
CA ASN A 253 0.21 2.38 -15.09
C ASN A 253 -0.25 3.81 -15.41
N LEU A 254 -1.54 3.98 -15.77
CA LEU A 254 -2.02 5.26 -16.33
C LEU A 254 -2.13 6.39 -15.29
N ASN A 255 -2.04 6.07 -13.99
CA ASN A 255 -2.17 7.03 -12.90
C ASN A 255 -0.93 7.06 -11.99
N ASP A 256 0.22 6.58 -12.47
CA ASP A 256 1.47 6.50 -11.70
C ASP A 256 1.27 5.88 -10.29
N ASP A 257 0.44 4.84 -10.21
CA ASP A 257 0.17 4.10 -8.98
C ASP A 257 1.47 3.57 -8.39
N LEU A 258 1.66 3.84 -7.09
CA LEU A 258 2.82 3.36 -6.34
C LEU A 258 2.68 1.88 -5.95
N ALA A 259 1.47 1.31 -6.00
CA ALA A 259 1.27 -0.09 -5.68
C ALA A 259 2.07 -1.02 -6.62
N SER A 260 2.52 -2.15 -6.07
CA SER A 260 3.06 -3.24 -6.87
C SER A 260 1.93 -4.00 -7.54
N TRP A 261 2.18 -4.56 -8.72
CA TRP A 261 1.23 -5.38 -9.44
C TRP A 261 1.87 -6.70 -9.82
N CYS A 262 1.20 -7.80 -9.49
CA CYS A 262 1.51 -9.12 -10.02
C CYS A 262 0.26 -9.73 -10.63
N GLY A 263 0.43 -10.63 -11.61
CA GLY A 263 -0.72 -11.21 -12.29
C GLY A 263 -0.51 -12.64 -12.73
N TRP A 264 -1.62 -13.27 -13.07
CA TRP A 264 -1.67 -14.60 -13.67
C TRP A 264 -2.74 -14.60 -14.75
N GLU A 265 -2.47 -15.24 -15.88
CA GLU A 265 -3.41 -15.35 -16.97
C GLU A 265 -3.75 -16.80 -17.28
N PHE A 266 -4.95 -17.00 -17.81
CA PHE A 266 -5.28 -18.23 -18.52
C PHE A 266 -6.25 -17.97 -19.68
N LEU A 267 -6.15 -18.81 -20.70
CA LEU A 267 -7.09 -18.87 -21.81
C LEU A 267 -7.58 -20.31 -21.94
N VAL A 268 -8.89 -20.51 -21.78
CA VAL A 268 -9.53 -21.83 -21.86
C VAL A 268 -10.61 -21.84 -22.91
N LYS A 269 -10.64 -22.90 -23.70
CA LYS A 269 -11.74 -23.21 -24.61
C LYS A 269 -12.49 -24.43 -24.13
N THR A 270 -13.81 -24.34 -24.24
CA THR A 270 -14.71 -25.46 -23.99
C THR A 270 -15.53 -25.73 -25.24
N MET A 271 -16.48 -26.66 -25.17
CA MET A 271 -17.39 -26.93 -26.30
C MET A 271 -18.30 -25.74 -26.63
N THR A 272 -18.59 -24.88 -25.66
CA THR A 272 -19.57 -23.79 -25.82
C THR A 272 -18.94 -22.40 -25.90
N ARG A 273 -17.79 -22.19 -25.27
CA ARG A 273 -17.19 -20.86 -25.09
C ARG A 273 -15.68 -20.88 -25.10
N ALA A 274 -15.08 -19.73 -25.38
CA ALA A 274 -13.70 -19.42 -25.08
C ALA A 274 -13.66 -18.34 -24.00
N THR A 275 -12.79 -18.51 -23.02
CA THR A 275 -12.67 -17.61 -21.86
C THR A 275 -11.22 -17.20 -21.69
N ALA A 276 -10.95 -15.91 -21.82
CA ALA A 276 -9.69 -15.31 -21.38
C ALA A 276 -9.89 -14.72 -19.98
N CYS A 277 -8.92 -14.94 -19.10
CA CYS A 277 -8.95 -14.39 -17.76
C CYS A 277 -7.56 -13.87 -17.38
N VAL A 278 -7.53 -12.68 -16.79
CA VAL A 278 -6.36 -12.11 -16.15
C VAL A 278 -6.72 -11.81 -14.70
N LEU A 279 -6.00 -12.44 -13.79
CA LEU A 279 -6.01 -12.14 -12.36
C LEU A 279 -4.89 -11.16 -12.09
N LEU A 280 -5.23 -10.06 -11.43
CA LEU A 280 -4.30 -9.05 -10.97
C LEU A 280 -4.36 -8.99 -9.45
N ARG A 281 -3.21 -9.01 -8.81
CA ARG A 281 -3.07 -8.67 -7.40
C ARG A 281 -2.31 -7.35 -7.32
N ARG A 282 -3.00 -6.36 -6.77
CA ARG A 282 -2.42 -5.07 -6.41
C ARG A 282 -1.90 -5.18 -4.99
N GLU A 283 -0.59 -5.06 -4.78
CA GLU A 283 0.08 -5.18 -3.47
C GLU A 283 0.72 -3.86 -3.07
N CYS A 284 1.05 -3.72 -1.79
CA CYS A 284 1.64 -2.49 -1.25
C CYS A 284 0.76 -1.27 -1.56
N ILE A 285 -0.55 -1.39 -1.30
CA ILE A 285 -1.53 -0.34 -1.64
C ILE A 285 -1.32 0.89 -0.73
N PRO A 286 -1.14 2.10 -1.30
CA PRO A 286 -1.10 3.36 -0.53
C PRO A 286 -2.37 3.58 0.29
N PRO A 287 -2.29 4.26 1.45
CA PRO A 287 -1.15 5.07 1.91
C PRO A 287 -0.16 4.35 2.84
N LEU A 288 -0.53 3.17 3.36
CA LEU A 288 0.25 2.43 4.37
C LEU A 288 1.03 1.25 3.80
N MET A 289 0.85 0.95 2.51
CA MET A 289 1.59 -0.07 1.76
C MET A 289 1.47 -1.48 2.33
N ASP A 290 0.46 -1.75 3.16
CA ASP A 290 0.27 -3.00 3.90
C ASP A 290 -1.00 -3.75 3.50
N TYR A 291 -1.68 -3.29 2.45
CA TYR A 291 -2.84 -3.97 1.88
C TYR A 291 -2.54 -4.52 0.49
N SER A 292 -3.24 -5.60 0.17
CA SER A 292 -3.35 -6.17 -1.15
C SER A 292 -4.81 -6.34 -1.55
N GLN A 293 -5.08 -6.33 -2.85
CA GLN A 293 -6.41 -6.52 -3.40
C GLN A 293 -6.34 -7.31 -4.70
N ASP A 294 -7.19 -8.32 -4.79
CA ASP A 294 -7.31 -9.16 -5.99
C ASP A 294 -8.42 -8.62 -6.91
N ILE A 295 -8.12 -8.55 -8.19
CA ILE A 295 -8.99 -8.08 -9.26
C ILE A 295 -8.96 -9.12 -10.37
N ILE A 296 -10.13 -9.59 -10.79
CA ILE A 296 -10.27 -10.64 -11.79
C ILE A 296 -10.99 -10.06 -12.98
N VAL A 297 -10.36 -10.11 -14.15
CA VAL A 297 -10.91 -9.66 -15.42
C VAL A 297 -11.13 -10.89 -16.30
N THR A 298 -12.39 -11.19 -16.59
CA THR A 298 -12.78 -12.34 -17.41
C THR A 298 -13.49 -11.84 -18.67
N VAL A 299 -13.11 -12.34 -19.83
CA VAL A 299 -13.78 -12.10 -21.10
C VAL A 299 -14.24 -13.44 -21.68
N ASN A 300 -15.55 -13.60 -21.84
CA ASN A 300 -16.19 -14.80 -22.39
C ASN A 300 -16.67 -14.52 -23.82
N CYS A 301 -16.34 -15.42 -24.74
CA CYS A 301 -16.82 -15.39 -26.12
C CYS A 301 -17.49 -16.72 -26.48
N PRO A 302 -18.76 -16.72 -26.94
CA PRO A 302 -19.41 -17.92 -27.45
C PRO A 302 -18.65 -18.51 -28.64
N LEU A 303 -18.42 -19.83 -28.65
CA LEU A 303 -17.62 -20.48 -29.70
C LEU A 303 -18.26 -20.32 -31.11
N LYS A 304 -19.58 -20.15 -31.17
CA LYS A 304 -20.33 -19.82 -32.40
C LYS A 304 -19.86 -18.52 -33.09
N MET A 305 -19.30 -17.58 -32.32
CA MET A 305 -18.74 -16.33 -32.85
C MET A 305 -17.32 -16.53 -33.39
N MET A 306 -16.53 -17.40 -32.74
CA MET A 306 -15.17 -17.74 -33.19
C MET A 306 -15.17 -18.60 -34.45
N GLY A 307 -16.09 -19.57 -34.55
CA GLY A 307 -16.18 -20.50 -35.69
C GLY A 307 -16.48 -19.83 -37.04
N LYS A 308 -16.89 -18.56 -37.05
CA LYS A 308 -17.10 -17.76 -38.27
C LYS A 308 -15.84 -16.98 -38.71
N GLY A 309 -14.70 -17.17 -38.03
CA GLY A 309 -13.44 -16.47 -38.32
C GLY A 309 -13.47 -14.97 -38.00
N ARG A 310 -14.48 -14.51 -37.25
CA ARG A 310 -14.68 -13.09 -36.90
C ARG A 310 -13.96 -12.67 -35.64
N PHE A 311 -13.51 -13.64 -34.84
CA PHE A 311 -12.88 -13.41 -33.55
C PHE A 311 -11.94 -14.56 -33.23
N THR A 312 -10.64 -14.28 -33.14
CA THR A 312 -9.58 -15.26 -32.89
C THR A 312 -9.26 -15.39 -31.40
N ASP A 313 -8.40 -16.35 -31.06
CA ASP A 313 -7.92 -16.57 -29.69
C ASP A 313 -7.08 -15.37 -29.24
N GLU A 314 -6.28 -14.85 -30.16
CA GLU A 314 -5.48 -13.66 -29.99
C GLU A 314 -6.34 -12.42 -29.80
N ASP A 315 -7.45 -12.27 -30.54
CA ASP A 315 -8.37 -11.14 -30.36
C ASP A 315 -9.02 -11.18 -28.97
N LEU A 316 -9.46 -12.37 -28.52
CA LEU A 316 -10.04 -12.55 -27.19
C LEU A 316 -9.03 -12.25 -26.08
N ALA A 317 -7.81 -12.76 -26.21
CA ALA A 317 -6.75 -12.49 -25.25
C ALA A 317 -6.39 -10.99 -25.23
N THR A 318 -6.26 -10.37 -26.41
CA THR A 318 -5.95 -8.94 -26.54
C THR A 318 -7.03 -8.07 -25.90
N GLU A 319 -8.31 -8.40 -26.10
CA GLU A 319 -9.41 -7.70 -25.46
C GLU A 319 -9.29 -7.76 -23.93
N CYS A 320 -9.02 -8.96 -23.39
CA CYS A 320 -8.81 -9.14 -21.95
C CYS A 320 -7.58 -8.37 -21.44
N TYR A 321 -6.47 -8.37 -22.19
CA TYR A 321 -5.25 -7.65 -21.82
C TYR A 321 -5.45 -6.14 -21.78
N ILE A 322 -6.11 -5.54 -22.78
CA ILE A 322 -6.37 -4.10 -22.79
C ILE A 322 -7.18 -3.71 -21.56
N ILE A 323 -8.21 -4.49 -21.23
CA ILE A 323 -9.06 -4.24 -20.07
C ILE A 323 -8.23 -4.36 -18.78
N ALA A 324 -7.49 -5.46 -18.61
CA ALA A 324 -6.66 -5.71 -17.42
C ALA A 324 -5.55 -4.67 -17.25
N ASP A 325 -4.82 -4.33 -18.32
CA ASP A 325 -3.76 -3.32 -18.30
C ASP A 325 -4.33 -1.93 -17.99
N SER A 326 -5.55 -1.63 -18.44
CA SER A 326 -6.20 -0.34 -18.19
C SER A 326 -6.74 -0.16 -16.77
N VAL A 327 -6.81 -1.24 -15.96
CA VAL A 327 -7.25 -1.18 -14.56
C VAL A 327 -6.37 -0.20 -13.81
N THR A 328 -6.98 0.87 -13.31
CA THR A 328 -6.31 2.00 -12.67
C THR A 328 -7.12 2.47 -11.47
N SER A 329 -6.44 2.82 -10.38
CA SER A 329 -7.11 3.41 -9.23
C SER A 329 -7.66 4.80 -9.58
N MET A 330 -8.81 5.16 -9.00
CA MET A 330 -9.37 6.50 -9.13
C MET A 330 -8.61 7.57 -8.34
N ASN A 331 -7.62 7.19 -7.53
CA ASN A 331 -6.76 8.14 -6.83
C ASN A 331 -5.65 8.61 -7.79
N ASP A 332 -5.74 9.87 -8.20
CA ASP A 332 -4.81 10.50 -9.14
C ASP A 332 -3.42 10.76 -8.52
N LYS A 333 -3.32 10.68 -7.19
CA LYS A 333 -2.06 10.76 -6.43
C LYS A 333 -2.11 9.82 -5.24
N SER A 334 -1.00 9.12 -5.02
CA SER A 334 -0.83 8.16 -3.94
C SER A 334 0.03 8.77 -2.84
N THR A 335 -0.56 9.47 -1.88
CA THR A 335 0.17 9.89 -0.68
C THR A 335 0.59 8.67 0.13
N VAL A 336 1.88 8.57 0.47
CA VAL A 336 2.40 7.56 1.40
C VAL A 336 2.56 8.16 2.79
N TYR A 337 2.11 7.44 3.82
CA TYR A 337 2.24 7.88 5.21
C TYR A 337 3.55 7.38 5.79
N CYS A 338 4.67 8.00 5.40
CA CYS A 338 6.02 7.51 5.75
C CYS A 338 6.24 7.33 7.27
N ASP A 339 5.72 8.22 8.12
CA ASP A 339 5.88 8.10 9.57
C ASP A 339 5.19 6.85 10.13
N LEU A 340 3.96 6.57 9.67
CA LEU A 340 3.20 5.39 10.07
C LEU A 340 3.77 4.11 9.45
N LEU A 341 4.22 4.21 8.21
CA LEU A 341 4.89 3.14 7.50
C LEU A 341 6.19 2.73 8.23
N GLN A 342 7.02 3.70 8.64
CA GLN A 342 8.24 3.45 9.41
C GLN A 342 7.93 2.74 10.73
N ALA A 343 6.89 3.19 11.45
CA ALA A 343 6.47 2.53 12.69
C ALA A 343 6.04 1.06 12.46
N LYS A 344 5.34 0.78 11.35
CA LYS A 344 4.96 -0.59 10.97
C LYS A 344 6.15 -1.46 10.56
N VAL A 345 7.11 -0.87 9.84
CA VAL A 345 8.36 -1.53 9.45
C VAL A 345 9.20 -1.88 10.67
N ASP A 346 9.28 -0.97 11.66
CA ASP A 346 9.98 -1.21 12.93
C ASP A 346 9.26 -2.25 13.79
N ALA A 347 7.93 -2.32 13.73
CA ALA A 347 7.10 -3.31 14.41
C ALA A 347 7.06 -4.69 13.70
N LEU A 348 7.84 -4.85 12.62
CA LEU A 348 7.93 -6.06 11.82
C LEU A 348 6.59 -6.55 11.23
N MET A 349 5.69 -5.64 10.86
CA MET A 349 4.33 -5.98 10.41
C MET A 349 4.19 -6.40 8.94
N PHE A 350 5.27 -6.42 8.17
CA PHE A 350 5.25 -6.75 6.75
C PHE A 350 5.81 -8.15 6.44
N PRO A 351 5.39 -8.79 5.33
CA PRO A 351 6.05 -9.99 4.81
C PRO A 351 7.43 -9.66 4.23
N SER A 352 8.27 -10.69 4.05
CA SER A 352 9.66 -10.54 3.57
C SER A 352 9.78 -9.80 2.24
N GLU A 353 8.90 -10.09 1.28
CA GLU A 353 8.92 -9.46 -0.05
C GLU A 353 8.49 -7.99 0.01
N ALA A 354 7.59 -7.63 0.92
CA ALA A 354 7.19 -6.24 1.12
C ALA A 354 8.36 -5.40 1.67
N TYR A 355 9.22 -5.91 2.56
CA TYR A 355 10.40 -5.15 2.99
C TYR A 355 11.34 -4.82 1.84
N LYS A 356 11.62 -5.79 0.96
CA LYS A 356 12.48 -5.56 -0.21
C LYS A 356 11.87 -4.49 -1.12
N TRP A 357 10.55 -4.54 -1.30
CA TRP A 357 9.83 -3.58 -2.11
C TRP A 357 9.89 -2.17 -1.49
N LEU A 358 9.63 -2.05 -0.18
CA LEU A 358 9.67 -0.79 0.58
C LEU A 358 11.06 -0.16 0.56
N GLU A 359 12.11 -0.95 0.75
CA GLU A 359 13.50 -0.48 0.66
C GLU A 359 13.82 0.00 -0.76
N ALA A 360 13.48 -0.78 -1.78
CA ALA A 360 13.80 -0.43 -3.17
C ALA A 360 13.03 0.77 -3.72
N ARG A 361 11.78 1.00 -3.26
CA ARG A 361 10.88 2.02 -3.83
C ARG A 361 10.75 3.27 -2.98
N LEU A 362 10.84 3.15 -1.66
CA LEU A 362 10.58 4.25 -0.72
C LEU A 362 11.78 4.55 0.18
N ASP A 363 12.88 3.79 0.08
CA ASP A 363 14.04 3.89 0.99
C ASP A 363 13.66 3.74 2.47
N VAL A 364 12.61 2.95 2.75
CA VAL A 364 12.14 2.66 4.10
C VAL A 364 12.68 1.31 4.54
N ARG A 365 13.38 1.29 5.67
CA ARG A 365 13.99 0.11 6.27
C ARG A 365 13.82 0.12 7.79
N PRO A 366 13.87 -1.04 8.47
CA PRO A 366 13.77 -1.06 9.93
C PRO A 366 14.90 -0.24 10.56
N SER A 367 14.54 0.68 11.45
CA SER A 367 15.46 1.58 12.15
C SER A 367 16.56 0.82 12.89
N PHE A 368 16.23 -0.37 13.39
CA PHE A 368 17.13 -1.25 14.14
C PHE A 368 17.84 -2.29 13.28
N ALA A 369 17.67 -2.29 11.95
CA ALA A 369 18.25 -3.30 11.06
C ALA A 369 19.78 -3.40 11.20
N VAL A 370 20.45 -2.25 11.33
CA VAL A 370 21.91 -2.17 11.51
C VAL A 370 22.33 -2.81 12.84
N HIS A 371 21.67 -2.46 13.94
CA HIS A 371 21.93 -3.04 15.26
C HIS A 371 21.64 -4.54 15.31
N ALA A 372 20.55 -4.99 14.67
CA ALA A 372 20.20 -6.40 14.57
C ALA A 372 21.25 -7.20 13.79
N LYS A 373 21.75 -6.66 12.66
CA LYS A 373 22.86 -7.27 11.91
C LYS A 373 24.11 -7.42 12.77
N SER A 374 24.46 -6.39 13.56
CA SER A 374 25.61 -6.46 14.47
C SER A 374 25.45 -7.48 15.58
N LEU A 375 24.25 -7.58 16.16
CA LEU A 375 23.96 -8.60 17.17
C LEU A 375 24.11 -10.01 16.59
N ILE A 376 23.53 -10.26 15.41
CA ILE A 376 23.65 -11.55 14.72
C ILE A 376 25.12 -11.83 14.41
N ALA A 377 25.86 -10.86 13.89
CA ALA A 377 27.26 -11.03 13.57
C ALA A 377 28.11 -11.36 14.80
N ALA A 378 27.88 -10.68 15.93
CA ALA A 378 28.54 -10.96 17.20
C ALA A 378 28.24 -12.39 17.70
N VAL A 379 26.99 -12.84 17.60
CA VAL A 379 26.59 -14.22 17.95
C VAL A 379 27.29 -15.23 17.03
N VAL A 380 27.33 -14.99 15.72
CA VAL A 380 28.03 -15.88 14.76
C VAL A 380 29.51 -15.96 15.10
N MET A 381 30.18 -14.84 15.36
CA MET A 381 31.60 -14.81 15.74
C MET A 381 31.86 -15.56 17.05
N LEU A 382 30.98 -15.41 18.05
CA LEU A 382 31.07 -16.14 19.31
C LEU A 382 30.93 -17.65 19.11
N LEU A 383 29.94 -18.08 18.32
CA LEU A 383 29.74 -19.51 18.02
C LEU A 383 30.90 -20.11 17.21
N GLN A 384 31.54 -19.33 16.34
CA GLN A 384 32.75 -19.78 15.65
C GLN A 384 33.94 -19.95 16.59
N LYS A 385 34.13 -19.00 17.52
CA LYS A 385 35.20 -19.04 18.50
C LYS A 385 35.07 -20.26 19.43
N GLU A 386 33.85 -20.60 19.82
CA GLU A 386 33.54 -21.81 20.61
C GLU A 386 33.57 -23.11 19.79
N GLY A 387 33.85 -23.04 18.48
CA GLY A 387 33.87 -24.22 17.61
C GLY A 387 32.49 -24.85 17.40
N LEU A 388 31.41 -24.11 17.63
CA LEU A 388 30.02 -24.58 17.48
C LEU A 388 29.44 -24.25 16.10
N PHE A 389 30.07 -23.35 15.35
CA PHE A 389 29.61 -22.91 14.03
C PHE A 389 30.72 -22.96 12.97
N HIS A 390 30.47 -23.66 11.87
CA HIS A 390 31.51 -24.03 10.89
C HIS A 390 31.29 -23.47 9.48
N ASP A 391 30.17 -22.77 9.23
CA ASP A 391 29.89 -22.20 7.91
C ASP A 391 30.74 -20.94 7.67
N ARG A 392 31.79 -21.11 6.88
CA ARG A 392 32.71 -20.01 6.50
C ARG A 392 32.04 -18.91 5.69
N LYS A 393 30.99 -19.20 4.91
CA LYS A 393 30.31 -18.18 4.10
C LYS A 393 29.53 -17.23 5.00
N VAL A 394 28.79 -17.78 5.96
CA VAL A 394 28.00 -16.99 6.92
C VAL A 394 28.92 -16.14 7.81
N ALA A 395 30.09 -16.69 8.19
CA ALA A 395 31.10 -15.97 8.95
C ALA A 395 31.69 -14.76 8.20
N LEU A 396 31.97 -14.92 6.90
CA LEU A 396 32.44 -13.81 6.06
C LEU A 396 31.38 -12.70 5.98
N ILE A 397 30.12 -13.08 5.75
CA ILE A 397 29.00 -12.12 5.71
C ILE A 397 28.84 -11.40 7.06
N ALA A 398 28.95 -12.11 8.18
CA ALA A 398 28.90 -11.53 9.52
C ALA A 398 30.04 -10.52 9.76
N ASN A 399 31.26 -10.86 9.34
CA ASN A 399 32.40 -9.94 9.41
C ASN A 399 32.19 -8.69 8.55
N ASP A 400 31.63 -8.83 7.35
CA ASP A 400 31.31 -7.69 6.49
C ASP A 400 30.26 -6.77 7.13
N TRP A 401 29.29 -7.33 7.86
CA TRP A 401 28.29 -6.52 8.57
C TRP A 401 28.90 -5.69 9.72
N ILE A 402 29.82 -6.27 10.49
CA ILE A 402 30.53 -5.55 11.57
C ILE A 402 31.39 -4.42 11.00
N ASN A 403 32.00 -4.64 9.84
CA ASN A 403 32.90 -3.68 9.20
C ASN A 403 32.17 -2.67 8.29
N SER A 404 30.83 -2.73 8.21
CA SER A 404 30.06 -1.83 7.35
C SER A 404 30.14 -0.38 7.84
N SER A 405 30.36 0.56 6.92
CA SER A 405 30.36 2.00 7.17
C SER A 405 29.04 2.51 7.78
N ASP A 406 27.92 1.84 7.50
CA ASP A 406 26.60 2.20 8.03
C ASP A 406 26.49 1.96 9.54
N LEU A 407 27.13 0.90 10.06
CA LEU A 407 27.21 0.64 11.50
C LEU A 407 28.09 1.67 12.19
N LEU A 408 29.24 1.98 11.60
CA LEU A 408 30.17 2.99 12.13
C LEU A 408 29.53 4.38 12.17
N ARG A 409 28.65 4.67 11.21
CA ARG A 409 27.89 5.92 11.17
C ARG A 409 26.72 5.95 12.15
N SER A 410 25.94 4.87 12.28
CA SER A 410 24.81 4.81 13.22
C SER A 410 25.25 4.89 14.68
N LEU A 411 26.42 4.30 15.01
CA LEU A 411 27.04 4.42 16.33
C LEU A 411 27.55 5.85 16.61
N GLY A 412 27.89 6.62 15.57
CA GLY A 412 28.32 8.02 15.70
C GLY A 412 27.17 9.01 15.89
N GLU A 413 25.97 8.73 15.37
CA GLU A 413 24.80 9.63 15.42
C GLU A 413 23.96 9.48 16.71
N HIS A 414 24.08 8.37 17.46
CA HIS A 414 23.28 8.10 18.68
C HIS A 414 23.99 8.35 20.02
N VAL A 415 25.23 8.84 20.04
CA VAL A 415 25.93 9.14 21.29
C VAL A 415 25.74 10.62 21.66
N PRO A 416 25.03 10.95 22.76
CA PRO A 416 25.10 12.30 23.29
C PRO A 416 26.57 12.56 23.65
N MET A 417 27.16 13.62 23.10
CA MET A 417 28.52 14.06 23.40
C MET A 417 28.63 14.36 24.91
N ASN A 418 28.91 13.32 25.71
CA ASN A 418 29.37 13.33 27.10
C ASN A 418 29.56 11.88 27.55
N GLY A 419 30.65 11.25 27.12
CA GLY A 419 31.07 9.91 27.55
C GLY A 419 32.01 9.27 26.54
N ASN A 420 33.17 8.80 26.99
CA ASN A 420 34.30 8.32 26.19
C ASN A 420 33.90 7.30 25.10
N VAL A 421 33.84 7.77 23.86
CA VAL A 421 33.67 7.00 22.61
C VAL A 421 34.88 6.11 22.20
N PRO A 422 36.15 6.33 22.64
CA PRO A 422 37.27 5.52 22.13
C PRO A 422 37.23 4.03 22.53
N ASP A 423 36.75 3.69 23.72
CA ASP A 423 37.03 2.35 24.30
C ASP A 423 36.16 1.22 23.68
N MET A 424 34.90 1.50 23.33
CA MET A 424 34.00 0.48 22.78
C MET A 424 34.28 0.16 21.29
N ILE A 425 34.77 1.16 20.54
CA ILE A 425 35.20 0.98 19.15
C ILE A 425 36.56 0.27 19.09
N GLU A 426 37.45 0.50 20.07
CA GLU A 426 38.69 -0.27 20.18
C GLU A 426 38.46 -1.73 20.56
N GLU A 427 37.53 -2.05 21.47
CA GLU A 427 37.22 -3.44 21.82
C GLU A 427 36.63 -4.24 20.65
N LEU A 428 35.79 -3.64 19.81
CA LEU A 428 35.26 -4.28 18.60
C LEU A 428 36.31 -4.41 17.49
N LYS A 429 37.26 -3.48 17.37
CA LYS A 429 38.39 -3.57 16.42
C LYS A 429 39.45 -4.57 16.86
N TRP A 430 39.71 -4.72 18.16
CA TRP A 430 40.64 -5.72 18.68
C TRP A 430 40.19 -7.16 18.41
N ALA A 431 38.87 -7.38 18.37
CA ALA A 431 38.31 -8.69 18.00
C ALA A 431 38.52 -9.05 16.51
N SER A 432 38.68 -8.08 15.61
CA SER A 432 38.87 -8.33 14.17
C SER A 432 40.34 -8.46 13.75
N VAL A 433 41.28 -7.95 14.56
CA VAL A 433 42.71 -7.85 14.19
C VAL A 433 43.55 -9.05 14.67
N THR A 434 43.06 -9.89 15.59
CA THR A 434 43.78 -11.09 16.04
C THR A 434 43.68 -12.30 15.08
N GLY A 435 43.06 -12.11 13.91
CA GLY A 435 42.86 -13.13 12.88
C GLY A 435 43.93 -13.21 11.79
N THR A 436 45.15 -12.70 11.98
CA THR A 436 46.26 -12.96 11.04
C THR A 436 47.62 -12.94 11.76
N GLY A 437 48.28 -14.09 11.85
CA GLY A 437 49.64 -14.18 12.39
C GLY A 437 50.32 -15.51 12.07
N ASN A 438 50.86 -15.65 10.85
CA ASN A 438 51.94 -16.59 10.56
C ASN A 438 53.27 -15.89 10.87
N LEU A 439 54.10 -16.48 11.74
CA LEU A 439 55.56 -16.34 11.93
C LEU A 439 55.86 -17.12 13.24
N LEU A 440 56.54 -18.27 13.28
CA LEU A 440 57.89 -18.56 12.81
C LEU A 440 58.08 -20.07 12.58
N LYS A 441 58.60 -20.45 11.41
CA LYS A 441 59.56 -21.55 11.29
C LYS A 441 60.94 -20.91 11.39
N ASP A 442 61.71 -21.30 12.39
CA ASP A 442 63.12 -21.71 12.26
C ASP A 442 63.63 -22.10 13.65
N GLY A 443 64.18 -23.30 13.74
CA GLY A 443 64.67 -23.87 14.99
C GLY A 443 66.07 -23.38 15.35
N VAL A 444 66.47 -23.64 16.60
CA VAL A 444 67.78 -24.16 17.05
C VAL A 444 67.77 -24.22 18.60
N PHE A 445 68.01 -25.43 19.11
CA PHE A 445 68.58 -25.86 20.39
C PHE A 445 68.44 -25.03 21.69
N GLY A 446 68.03 -25.72 22.77
CA GLY A 446 68.49 -25.41 24.14
C GLY A 446 67.66 -25.96 25.31
N GLY A 447 67.91 -27.22 25.68
CA GLY A 447 68.03 -27.74 27.06
C GLY A 447 67.00 -27.45 28.18
N ASN A 448 66.43 -28.56 28.68
CA ASN A 448 66.28 -28.97 30.09
C ASN A 448 65.39 -28.18 31.08
N ASN A 449 64.26 -28.80 31.47
CA ASN A 449 63.97 -29.41 32.79
C ASN A 449 62.43 -29.59 32.91
N GLU A 450 61.95 -30.82 32.98
CA GLU A 450 61.47 -31.42 34.24
C GLU A 450 60.49 -30.50 34.98
N ASP A 451 59.17 -30.72 34.79
CA ASP A 451 58.37 -31.32 35.86
C ASP A 451 56.85 -31.30 35.60
N HIS A 452 56.22 -32.37 36.05
CA HIS A 452 54.80 -32.53 36.38
C HIS A 452 53.77 -32.67 35.26
N GLU A 453 53.85 -33.86 34.65
CA GLU A 453 52.77 -34.87 34.75
C GLU A 453 51.99 -34.76 36.09
N ALA A 454 50.77 -34.19 36.04
CA ALA A 454 49.71 -34.47 37.00
C ALA A 454 48.34 -34.03 36.43
N MET A 455 47.42 -34.98 36.37
CA MET A 455 45.97 -34.80 36.17
C MET A 455 45.46 -34.53 34.75
N ARG A 456 45.75 -35.49 33.85
CA ARG A 456 44.66 -36.12 33.08
C ARG A 456 43.80 -36.91 34.07
N ASN A 457 42.58 -36.44 34.35
CA ASN A 457 41.38 -37.20 34.73
C ASN A 457 40.42 -36.30 35.53
N ALA A 458 39.40 -35.73 34.86
CA ALA A 458 38.02 -35.64 35.36
C ALA A 458 37.18 -34.78 34.40
N TRP A 459 36.34 -35.49 33.61
CA TRP A 459 35.26 -35.03 32.72
C TRP A 459 35.65 -34.56 31.32
#